data_AF-A0A0F0DHM0-F1
#
_entry.id   AF-A0A0F0DHM0-F1
#
_cell.length_a   1.000
_cell.length_b   1.000
_cell.length_c   1.000
_cell.angle_alpha   90.00
_cell.angle_beta   90.00
_cell.angle_gamma   90.00
#
_symmetry.space_group_name_H-M   'P 1'
#
loop_
_entity.id
_entity.type
_entity.pdbx_description
1 polymer ?
#
loop_
_entity_poly.entity_id
_entity_poly.type
_entity_poly.pdbx_seq_one_letter_code
_entity_poly.pdbx_strand_id
1 'polypeptide(L)'
;MTTSAPIKASPTPVCDMMRATGNWNPNWEPFAELDPAWTERFMAMGVMPHSVLDPKTLEFLAIAVDASCTHMYAPGVHRHIRKALELGATREEITAVLQAVSVLGIHSMSLGAPILLEELAARESKTATAE
;
A
#
# COMPACT_ATOMS: atom_id res chain seq x y z
N MET A 1 40.74 -17.74 25.28
CA MET A 1 40.12 -16.44 24.99
C MET A 1 40.13 -16.25 23.48
N THR A 2 39.06 -16.63 22.79
CA THR A 2 38.88 -16.38 21.35
C THR A 2 38.23 -15.02 21.20
N THR A 3 39.03 -14.02 20.85
CA THR A 3 38.58 -12.67 20.55
C THR A 3 37.71 -12.72 19.29
N SER A 4 36.39 -12.56 19.45
CA SER A 4 35.47 -12.38 18.31
C SER A 4 35.89 -11.14 17.55
N ALA A 5 36.23 -11.29 16.27
CA ALA A 5 36.43 -10.16 15.39
C ALA A 5 35.12 -9.32 15.33
N PRO A 6 35.21 -7.99 15.21
CA PRO A 6 34.02 -7.15 15.08
C PRO A 6 33.27 -7.53 13.80
N ILE A 7 31.99 -7.88 13.93
CA ILE A 7 31.10 -8.14 12.80
C ILE A 7 31.05 -6.85 11.97
N LYS A 8 31.57 -6.89 10.74
CA LYS A 8 31.45 -5.78 9.80
C LYS A 8 29.96 -5.54 9.58
N ALA A 9 29.47 -4.33 9.87
CA ALA A 9 28.08 -3.98 9.61
C ALA A 9 27.77 -4.22 8.13
N SER A 10 26.68 -4.95 7.85
CA SER A 10 26.22 -5.19 6.49
C SER A 10 25.99 -3.87 5.76
N PRO A 11 26.26 -3.79 4.44
CA PRO A 11 25.89 -2.61 3.65
C PRO A 11 24.37 -2.42 3.52
N THR A 12 23.57 -3.45 3.79
CA THR A 12 22.09 -3.44 3.67
C THR A 12 21.40 -3.99 4.93
N PRO A 13 21.59 -3.35 6.11
CA PRO A 13 21.12 -3.89 7.38
C PRO A 13 19.60 -4.01 7.48
N VAL A 14 18.82 -3.10 6.87
CA VAL A 14 17.36 -3.18 6.86
C VAL A 14 16.88 -4.34 5.99
N CYS A 15 17.41 -4.47 4.77
CA CYS A 15 17.05 -5.60 3.91
C CYS A 15 17.40 -6.94 4.57
N ASP A 16 18.55 -7.03 5.23
CA ASP A 16 18.97 -8.25 5.94
C ASP A 16 18.05 -8.58 7.11
N MET A 17 17.65 -7.58 7.90
CA MET A 17 16.66 -7.74 8.96
C MET A 17 15.32 -8.23 8.41
N MET A 18 14.85 -7.67 7.29
CA MET A 18 13.59 -8.10 6.65
C MET A 18 13.68 -9.54 6.17
N ARG A 19 14.80 -9.97 5.60
CA ARG A 19 15.05 -11.37 5.23
C ARG A 19 15.05 -12.28 6.45
N ALA A 20 15.79 -11.92 7.50
CA ALA A 20 15.92 -12.71 8.72
C ALA A 20 14.59 -12.86 9.48
N THR A 21 13.71 -11.86 9.39
CA THR A 21 12.39 -11.87 10.06
C THR A 21 11.27 -12.46 9.19
N GLY A 22 11.58 -12.92 7.97
CA GLY A 22 10.57 -13.45 7.03
C GLY A 22 9.65 -12.39 6.43
N ASN A 23 9.97 -11.10 6.60
CA ASN A 23 9.23 -9.98 6.04
C ASN A 23 9.68 -9.58 4.64
N TRP A 24 10.67 -10.25 4.07
CA TRP A 24 11.13 -10.06 2.71
C TRP A 24 10.16 -10.67 1.71
N ASN A 25 9.64 -9.85 0.80
CA ASN A 25 8.86 -10.32 -0.34
C ASN A 25 9.82 -10.72 -1.47
N PRO A 26 9.74 -11.95 -2.01
CA PRO A 26 10.59 -12.37 -3.13
C PRO A 26 10.51 -11.48 -4.37
N ASN A 27 9.39 -10.77 -4.56
CA ASN A 27 9.25 -9.79 -5.64
C ASN A 27 10.19 -8.58 -5.50
N TRP A 28 10.88 -8.44 -4.36
CA TRP A 28 11.85 -7.39 -4.11
C TRP A 28 13.29 -7.77 -4.49
N GLU A 29 13.57 -9.06 -4.71
CA GLU A 29 14.91 -9.52 -5.07
C GLU A 29 15.45 -8.87 -6.35
N PRO A 30 14.67 -8.74 -7.46
CA PRO A 30 15.21 -8.20 -8.70
C PRO A 30 15.77 -6.79 -8.57
N PHE A 31 15.13 -5.91 -7.79
CA PHE A 31 15.66 -4.56 -7.59
C PHE A 31 16.72 -4.49 -6.49
N ALA A 32 16.71 -5.42 -5.53
CA ALA A 32 17.78 -5.57 -4.56
C ALA A 32 19.10 -6.01 -5.21
N GLU A 33 19.04 -6.91 -6.20
CA GLU A 33 20.20 -7.32 -7.01
C GLU A 33 20.70 -6.19 -7.92
N LEU A 34 19.78 -5.41 -8.48
CA LEU A 34 20.10 -4.32 -9.41
C LEU A 34 20.76 -3.12 -8.72
N ASP A 35 20.20 -2.68 -7.59
CA ASP A 35 20.74 -1.57 -6.80
C ASP A 35 20.51 -1.83 -5.29
N PRO A 36 21.45 -2.51 -4.62
CA PRO A 36 21.34 -2.79 -3.19
C PRO A 36 21.30 -1.53 -2.33
N ALA A 37 22.02 -0.48 -2.73
CA ALA A 37 22.14 0.75 -1.96
C ALA A 37 20.85 1.59 -2.02
N TRP A 38 20.22 1.67 -3.20
CA TRP A 38 18.89 2.28 -3.34
C TRP A 38 17.84 1.46 -2.59
N THR A 39 17.87 0.13 -2.75
CA THR A 39 16.90 -0.78 -2.11
C THR A 39 16.92 -0.65 -0.60
N GLU A 40 18.11 -0.62 0.01
CA GLU A 40 18.26 -0.39 1.44
C GLU A 40 17.62 0.91 1.88
N ARG A 41 17.84 2.01 1.16
CA ARG A 41 17.25 3.32 1.49
C ARG A 41 15.74 3.33 1.30
N PHE A 42 15.23 2.69 0.25
CA PHE A 42 13.80 2.57 -0.02
C PHE A 42 13.11 1.77 1.09
N MET A 43 13.69 0.63 1.48
CA MET A 43 13.16 -0.20 2.56
C MET A 43 13.26 0.51 3.91
N ALA A 44 14.38 1.20 4.20
CA ALA A 44 14.56 1.97 5.42
C ALA A 44 13.49 3.08 5.58
N MET A 45 13.10 3.72 4.48
CA MET A 45 11.98 4.66 4.47
C MET A 45 10.66 3.97 4.82
N GLY A 46 10.40 2.80 4.24
CA GLY A 46 9.17 2.04 4.46
C GLY A 46 9.02 1.41 5.85
N VAL A 47 10.13 1.15 6.56
CA VAL A 47 10.12 0.57 7.92
C VAL A 47 10.40 1.59 9.02
N MET A 48 10.35 2.90 8.69
CA MET A 48 10.61 3.94 9.68
C MET A 48 9.67 3.79 10.90
N PRO A 49 10.17 3.95 12.14
CA PRO A 49 9.33 3.86 13.32
C PRO A 49 8.24 4.93 13.31
N HIS A 50 7.00 4.52 13.54
CA HIS A 50 5.88 5.41 13.76
C HIS A 50 5.48 5.35 15.23
N SER A 51 5.37 6.52 15.88
CA SER A 51 5.00 6.62 17.31
C SER A 51 3.55 7.03 17.56
N VAL A 52 2.84 7.45 16.51
CA VAL A 52 1.48 8.02 16.62
C VAL A 52 0.40 6.96 16.37
N LEU A 53 0.68 6.00 15.49
CA LEU A 53 -0.24 4.90 15.16
C LEU A 53 0.29 3.60 15.74
N ASP A 54 -0.61 2.79 16.30
CA ASP A 54 -0.25 1.45 16.73
C ASP A 54 0.03 0.54 15.51
N PRO A 55 0.82 -0.53 15.68
CA PRO A 55 1.17 -1.42 14.58
C PRO A 55 -0.03 -2.01 13.83
N LYS A 56 -1.14 -2.34 14.52
CA LYS A 56 -2.32 -2.93 13.88
C LYS A 56 -2.98 -1.93 12.93
N THR A 57 -3.08 -0.68 13.35
CA THR A 57 -3.61 0.41 12.50
C THR A 57 -2.73 0.64 11.27
N LEU A 58 -1.40 0.57 11.40
CA LEU A 58 -0.50 0.68 10.25
C LEU A 58 -0.74 -0.45 9.22
N GLU A 59 -0.95 -1.68 9.69
CA GLU A 59 -1.29 -2.79 8.79
C GLU A 59 -2.64 -2.59 8.10
N PHE A 60 -3.65 -2.02 8.78
CA PHE A 60 -4.92 -1.66 8.13
C PHE A 60 -4.76 -0.63 7.02
N LEU A 61 -3.90 0.39 7.23
CA LEU A 61 -3.59 1.37 6.19
C LEU A 61 -2.89 0.71 4.99
N ALA A 62 -1.94 -0.18 5.25
CA ALA A 62 -1.24 -0.90 4.19
C ALA A 62 -2.18 -1.83 3.40
N ILE A 63 -3.09 -2.55 4.08
CA ILE A 63 -4.16 -3.33 3.43
C ILE A 63 -5.03 -2.43 2.56
N ALA A 64 -5.45 -1.27 3.06
CA ALA A 64 -6.31 -0.35 2.33
C ALA A 64 -5.64 0.15 1.03
N VAL A 65 -4.37 0.55 1.11
CA VAL A 65 -3.60 1.00 -0.06
C VAL A 65 -3.47 -0.12 -1.09
N ASP A 66 -3.04 -1.31 -0.67
CA ASP A 66 -2.82 -2.44 -1.58
C ASP A 66 -4.11 -3.01 -2.18
N ALA A 67 -5.21 -3.02 -1.41
CA ALA A 67 -6.50 -3.57 -1.84
C ALA A 67 -7.34 -2.59 -2.66
N SER A 68 -6.99 -1.30 -2.69
CA SER A 68 -7.71 -0.29 -3.47
C SER A 68 -7.81 -0.68 -4.95
N CYS A 69 -8.95 -0.39 -5.59
CA CYS A 69 -9.18 -0.72 -7.01
C CYS A 69 -8.23 0.02 -7.98
N THR A 70 -7.55 1.07 -7.49
CA THR A 70 -6.51 1.81 -8.22
C THR A 70 -5.12 1.19 -8.09
N HIS A 71 -4.93 0.19 -7.21
CA HIS A 71 -3.63 -0.45 -6.98
C HIS A 71 -3.67 -1.98 -7.14
N MET A 72 -4.56 -2.67 -6.44
CA MET A 72 -4.77 -4.13 -6.50
C MET A 72 -3.50 -4.99 -6.37
N TYR A 73 -2.61 -4.64 -5.43
CA TYR A 73 -1.35 -5.35 -5.20
C TYR A 73 -1.54 -6.56 -4.28
N ALA A 74 -2.01 -7.68 -4.83
CA ALA A 74 -2.32 -8.89 -4.08
C ALA A 74 -1.22 -9.42 -3.14
N PRO A 75 0.08 -9.43 -3.52
CA PRO A 75 1.15 -9.89 -2.60
C PRO A 75 1.22 -9.06 -1.32
N GLY A 76 1.03 -7.74 -1.43
CA GLY A 76 1.02 -6.82 -0.30
C GLY A 76 -0.22 -7.02 0.58
N VAL A 77 -1.41 -7.10 -0.03
CA VAL A 77 -2.66 -7.44 0.69
C VAL A 77 -2.49 -8.69 1.55
N HIS A 78 -1.93 -9.77 0.98
CA HIS A 78 -1.73 -11.03 1.70
C HIS A 78 -0.75 -10.89 2.87
N ARG A 79 0.36 -10.17 2.65
CA ARG A 79 1.38 -9.92 3.67
C ARG A 79 0.82 -9.12 4.84
N HIS A 80 0.12 -8.02 4.55
CA HIS A 80 -0.42 -7.13 5.57
C HIS A 80 -1.62 -7.72 6.32
N ILE A 81 -2.49 -8.49 5.65
CA ILE A 81 -3.55 -9.25 6.32
C ILE A 81 -2.94 -10.25 7.32
N ARG A 82 -1.92 -11.01 6.92
CA ARG A 82 -1.24 -11.94 7.83
C ARG A 82 -0.68 -11.21 9.04
N LYS A 83 0.00 -10.08 8.82
CA LYS A 83 0.61 -9.31 9.90
C LYS A 83 -0.42 -8.70 10.84
N ALA A 84 -1.53 -8.16 10.31
CA ALA A 84 -2.64 -7.65 11.10
C ALA A 84 -3.21 -8.74 12.02
N LEU A 85 -3.40 -9.97 11.50
CA LEU A 85 -3.87 -11.12 12.29
C LEU A 85 -2.88 -11.49 13.41
N GLU A 86 -1.57 -11.48 13.15
CA GLU A 86 -0.54 -11.69 14.18
C GLU A 86 -0.58 -10.63 15.29
N LEU A 87 -0.99 -9.40 14.94
CA LEU A 87 -1.17 -8.28 15.87
C LEU A 87 -2.55 -8.28 16.56
N GLY A 88 -3.36 -9.32 16.35
CA GLY A 88 -4.66 -9.49 17.01
C GLY A 88 -5.84 -8.83 16.29
N ALA A 89 -5.70 -8.50 15.00
CA ALA A 89 -6.85 -8.04 14.21
C ALA A 89 -7.89 -9.15 14.05
N THR A 90 -9.17 -8.79 14.06
CA THR A 90 -10.25 -9.74 13.77
C THR A 90 -10.56 -9.79 12.27
N ARG A 91 -11.28 -10.84 11.85
CA ARG A 91 -11.74 -10.97 10.46
C ARG A 91 -12.71 -9.86 10.09
N GLU A 92 -13.51 -9.41 11.05
CA GLU A 92 -14.48 -8.33 10.92
C GLU A 92 -13.78 -6.99 10.71
N GLU A 93 -12.71 -6.71 11.47
CA GLU A 93 -11.89 -5.50 11.27
C GLU A 93 -11.26 -5.47 9.87
N ILE A 94 -10.67 -6.59 9.42
CA ILE A 94 -10.10 -6.71 8.06
C ILE A 94 -11.18 -6.55 6.99
N THR A 95 -12.35 -7.16 7.19
CA THR A 95 -13.48 -7.04 6.25
C THR A 95 -13.98 -5.60 6.18
N ALA A 96 -14.01 -4.87 7.31
CA ALA A 96 -14.39 -3.47 7.35
C ALA A 96 -13.41 -2.60 6.53
N VAL A 97 -12.11 -2.86 6.60
CA VAL A 97 -11.10 -2.18 5.74
C VAL A 97 -11.39 -2.44 4.25
N LEU A 98 -11.65 -3.69 3.86
CA LEU A 98 -11.95 -4.05 2.47
C LEU A 98 -13.25 -3.41 1.97
N GLN A 99 -14.29 -3.39 2.80
CA GLN A 99 -15.54 -2.69 2.52
C GLN A 99 -15.31 -1.18 2.34
N ALA A 100 -14.52 -0.56 3.21
CA ALA A 100 -14.21 0.87 3.13
C ALA A 100 -13.48 1.24 1.83
N VAL A 101 -12.60 0.39 1.30
CA VAL A 101 -11.92 0.68 0.03
C VAL A 101 -12.74 0.29 -1.21
N SER A 102 -13.73 -0.58 -1.07
CA SER A 102 -14.61 -0.97 -2.18
C SER A 102 -15.44 0.19 -2.75
N VAL A 103 -15.73 1.20 -1.93
CA VAL A 103 -16.56 2.35 -2.34
C VAL A 103 -15.80 3.38 -3.18
N LEU A 104 -14.48 3.27 -3.36
CA LEU A 104 -13.69 4.19 -4.18
C LEU A 104 -14.24 4.34 -5.61
N GLY A 105 -14.92 3.32 -6.14
CA GLY A 105 -15.56 3.37 -7.46
C GLY A 105 -16.63 4.45 -7.61
N ILE A 106 -17.20 4.96 -6.51
CA ILE A 106 -18.20 6.04 -6.56
C ILE A 106 -17.63 7.34 -7.12
N HIS A 107 -16.32 7.55 -7.06
CA HIS A 107 -15.66 8.75 -7.59
C HIS A 107 -15.89 8.92 -9.10
N SER A 108 -16.06 7.82 -9.85
CA SER A 108 -16.46 7.87 -11.26
C SER A 108 -17.79 8.60 -11.45
N MET A 109 -18.76 8.37 -10.56
CA MET A 109 -20.05 9.07 -10.59
C MET A 109 -19.97 10.49 -10.05
N SER A 110 -19.16 10.73 -9.00
CA SER A 110 -18.94 12.07 -8.46
C SER A 110 -18.37 13.03 -9.52
N LEU A 111 -17.55 12.52 -10.45
CA LEU A 111 -17.05 13.30 -11.58
C LEU A 111 -17.98 13.24 -12.80
N GLY A 112 -18.47 12.06 -13.16
CA GLY A 112 -19.21 11.84 -14.41
C GLY A 112 -20.63 12.41 -14.40
N ALA A 113 -21.32 12.42 -13.27
CA ALA A 113 -22.70 12.92 -13.22
C ALA A 113 -22.78 14.45 -13.46
N PRO A 114 -21.94 15.30 -12.83
CA PRO A 114 -21.88 16.72 -13.17
C PRO A 114 -21.56 16.97 -14.64
N ILE A 115 -20.56 16.28 -15.21
CA ILE A 115 -20.19 16.41 -16.63
C ILE A 115 -21.36 16.05 -17.54
N LEU A 116 -22.08 14.97 -17.23
CA LEU A 116 -23.25 14.58 -18.01
C LEU A 116 -24.35 15.66 -17.98
N LEU A 117 -24.60 16.27 -16.82
CA LEU A 117 -25.57 17.37 -16.70
C LEU A 117 -25.14 18.59 -17.52
N GLU A 118 -23.85 18.94 -17.50
CA GLU A 118 -23.29 20.03 -18.31
C GLU A 118 -23.48 19.78 -19.81
N GLU A 119 -23.18 18.57 -20.28
CA GLU A 119 -23.33 18.20 -21.70
C GLU A 119 -24.78 18.15 -22.16
N LEU A 120 -25.71 17.70 -21.30
CA LEU A 120 -27.14 17.72 -21.59
C LEU A 120 -27.65 19.16 -21.76
N ALA A 121 -27.29 20.07 -20.85
CA ALA A 121 -27.65 21.49 -20.96
C ALA A 121 -27.04 22.16 -22.20
N ALA A 122 -25.77 21.84 -22.52
CA ALA A 122 -25.11 22.33 -23.72
C ALA A 122 -25.79 21.84 -25.00
N ARG A 123 -26.30 20.60 -25.02
CA ARG A 123 -27.05 20.05 -26.15
C ARG A 123 -28.42 20.71 -26.33
N GLU A 124 -29.15 20.94 -25.24
CA GLU A 124 -30.45 21.61 -25.27
C GLU A 124 -30.33 23.03 -25.83
N SER A 125 -29.34 23.81 -25.36
CA SER A 125 -29.10 25.18 -25.87
C SER A 125 -28.73 25.23 -27.35
N LYS A 126 -27.93 24.27 -27.85
CA LYS A 126 -27.61 24.14 -29.28
C LYS A 126 -28.82 23.78 -30.13
N THR A 127 -29.74 22.98 -29.59
CA THR A 127 -30.97 22.61 -30.30
C THR A 127 -31.92 23.81 -30.40
N ALA A 128 -32.07 24.57 -29.31
CA ALA A 128 -32.92 25.76 -29.26
C ALA A 128 -32.41 26.95 -30.11
N THR A 129 -31.14 26.96 -30.50
CA THR A 129 -30.55 28.00 -31.38
C THR A 129 -30.54 27.63 -32.86
N ALA A 130 -30.87 26.37 -33.18
CA ALA A 130 -30.96 25.88 -34.55
C ALA A 130 -32.39 25.93 -35.14
N GLU A 131 -33.39 26.16 -34.30
CA GLU A 131 -34.79 26.46 -34.66
C GLU A 131 -35.05 27.98 -34.73
#